data_AF-K2P6D8-F1
#
_entry.id   AF-K2P6D8-F1
#
_cell.length_a   1.000
_cell.length_b   1.000
_cell.length_c   1.000
_cell.angle_alpha   90.00
_cell.angle_beta   90.00
_cell.angle_gamma   90.00
#
_symmetry.space_group_name_H-M   'P 1'
#
loop_
_entity.id
_entity.type
_entity.pdbx_description
1 polymer ?
#
loop_
_entity_poly.entity_id
_entity_poly.type
_entity_poly.pdbx_seq_one_letter_code
_entity_poly.pdbx_strand_id
1 'polypeptide(L)'
;MRKFSLLLLILTMAVISCKNGEKKSEGPTQMEEVMAVHDNLMPKMSDISSLMSELETKIDSSESSAKYQKAIDDLAASHTAMMDWMKDFGAKFDVDEILRGKPLTEQKQQLLDQEQQEVDELKKQIESSIANAKSLLGN
;
A
#
# COMPACT_ATOMS: atom_id res chain seq x y z
N MET A 1 -75.33 -15.05 16.22
CA MET A 1 -75.68 -14.74 14.82
C MET A 1 -74.96 -13.47 14.39
N ARG A 2 -74.23 -13.52 13.26
CA ARG A 2 -73.94 -12.39 12.34
C ARG A 2 -73.24 -11.16 12.98
N LYS A 3 -72.04 -10.71 12.59
CA LYS A 3 -71.51 -10.54 11.24
C LYS A 3 -69.97 -10.41 11.30
N PHE A 4 -69.32 -11.20 10.46
CA PHE A 4 -67.99 -10.94 9.91
C PHE A 4 -68.12 -9.78 8.90
N SER A 5 -67.17 -8.83 8.90
CA SER A 5 -66.88 -7.78 7.88
C SER A 5 -66.35 -6.53 8.60
N LEU A 6 -65.35 -5.77 8.16
CA LEU A 6 -64.32 -5.80 7.10
C LEU A 6 -63.57 -4.44 7.27
N LEU A 7 -62.33 -4.34 6.79
CA LEU A 7 -61.48 -3.13 6.63
C LEU A 7 -60.86 -2.51 7.90
N LEU A 8 -59.53 -2.53 8.09
CA LEU A 8 -58.45 -1.83 7.35
C LEU A 8 -58.37 -0.33 7.70
N LEU A 9 -57.47 0.02 8.63
CA LEU A 9 -56.78 1.31 8.72
C LEU A 9 -55.52 1.10 9.60
N ILE A 10 -54.41 0.64 9.04
CA ILE A 10 -53.28 1.47 8.58
C ILE A 10 -53.03 2.68 9.48
N LEU A 11 -52.12 2.53 10.45
CA LEU A 11 -51.12 3.56 10.75
C LEU A 11 -49.96 2.98 11.57
N THR A 12 -49.17 2.11 10.94
CA THR A 12 -47.79 1.88 11.38
C THR A 12 -46.89 2.87 10.65
N MET A 13 -46.81 4.09 11.15
CA MET A 13 -45.66 4.96 10.87
C MET A 13 -44.48 4.43 11.69
N ALA A 14 -43.87 3.35 11.21
CA ALA A 14 -42.49 3.09 11.54
C ALA A 14 -41.68 4.12 10.75
N VAL A 15 -41.20 5.15 11.45
CA VAL A 15 -40.17 6.04 10.95
C VAL A 15 -38.95 5.19 10.63
N ILE A 16 -38.83 4.79 9.37
CA ILE A 16 -37.56 4.34 8.80
C ILE A 16 -36.71 5.60 8.74
N SER A 17 -36.04 5.91 9.85
CA SER A 17 -34.86 6.75 9.82
C SER A 17 -33.83 5.96 9.02
N CYS A 18 -33.82 6.19 7.69
CA CYS A 18 -32.70 5.86 6.83
C CYS A 18 -31.50 6.65 7.35
N LYS A 19 -30.83 6.12 8.38
CA LYS A 19 -29.41 6.37 8.60
C LYS A 19 -28.76 5.78 7.36
N ASN A 20 -28.42 6.66 6.42
CA ASN A 20 -27.71 6.35 5.19
C ASN A 20 -26.32 5.85 5.60
N GLY A 21 -26.27 4.61 6.08
CA GLY A 21 -25.05 3.89 6.36
C GLY A 21 -24.46 3.56 5.01
N GLU A 22 -23.41 4.26 4.66
CA GLU A 22 -22.53 3.89 3.55
C GLU A 22 -22.30 2.38 3.63
N LYS A 23 -22.65 1.68 2.56
CA LYS A 23 -22.31 0.27 2.40
C LYS A 23 -20.79 0.21 2.41
N LYS A 24 -20.19 -0.09 3.56
CA LYS A 24 -18.83 -0.62 3.61
C LYS A 24 -18.86 -1.87 2.74
N SER A 25 -18.16 -1.80 1.60
CA SER A 25 -17.68 -2.97 0.88
C SER A 25 -17.13 -3.97 1.90
N GLU A 26 -17.48 -5.25 1.78
CA GLU A 26 -16.99 -6.30 2.70
C GLU A 26 -15.48 -6.57 2.54
N GLY A 27 -14.82 -5.98 1.52
CA GLY A 27 -13.38 -6.07 1.29
C GLY A 27 -12.65 -4.72 1.37
N PRO A 28 -11.30 -4.74 1.46
CA PRO A 28 -10.48 -3.54 1.50
C PRO A 28 -10.70 -2.67 0.26
N THR A 29 -10.59 -1.37 0.45
CA THR A 29 -10.52 -0.39 -0.62
C THR A 29 -9.16 -0.46 -1.31
N GLN A 30 -9.08 0.00 -2.55
CA GLN A 30 -7.80 0.12 -3.26
C GLN A 30 -6.78 0.98 -2.49
N MET A 31 -7.24 2.03 -1.80
CA MET A 31 -6.36 2.86 -0.96
C MET A 31 -5.71 2.01 0.15
N GLU A 32 -6.49 1.15 0.80
CA GLU A 32 -5.98 0.22 1.81
C GLU A 32 -5.05 -0.83 1.18
N GLU A 33 -5.31 -1.28 -0.05
CA GLU A 33 -4.43 -2.21 -0.78
C GLU A 33 -3.08 -1.58 -1.12
N VAL A 34 -3.06 -0.35 -1.67
CA VAL A 34 -1.84 0.42 -1.95
C VAL A 34 -1.01 0.58 -0.67
N MET A 35 -1.65 1.02 0.41
CA MET A 35 -0.96 1.23 1.68
C MET A 35 -0.50 -0.08 2.33
N ALA A 36 -1.22 -1.18 2.14
CA ALA A 36 -0.78 -2.49 2.59
C ALA A 36 0.51 -2.93 1.88
N VAL A 37 0.69 -2.61 0.59
CA VAL A 37 1.97 -2.86 -0.10
C VAL A 37 3.09 -2.06 0.55
N HIS A 38 2.89 -0.75 0.76
CA HIS A 38 3.85 0.09 1.48
C HIS A 38 4.23 -0.49 2.84
N ASP A 39 3.24 -0.79 3.69
CA ASP A 39 3.47 -1.27 5.06
C ASP A 39 4.22 -2.61 5.08
N ASN A 40 3.96 -3.49 4.11
CA ASN A 40 4.68 -4.75 3.95
C ASN A 40 6.14 -4.57 3.49
N LEU A 41 6.46 -3.43 2.86
CA LEU A 41 7.83 -3.09 2.43
C LEU A 41 8.63 -2.39 3.54
N MET A 42 7.97 -1.79 4.53
CA MET A 42 8.65 -1.09 5.63
C MET A 42 9.65 -1.96 6.41
N PRO A 43 9.35 -3.21 6.81
CA PRO A 43 10.34 -4.09 7.44
C PRO A 43 11.57 -4.35 6.56
N LYS A 44 11.38 -4.39 5.23
CA LYS A 44 12.48 -4.63 4.26
C LYS A 44 13.46 -3.46 4.19
N MET A 45 13.08 -2.24 4.60
CA MET A 45 14.01 -1.11 4.66
C MET A 45 15.14 -1.34 5.68
N SER A 46 14.82 -2.04 6.77
CA SER A 46 15.83 -2.49 7.75
C SER A 46 16.74 -3.57 7.18
N ASP A 47 16.17 -4.51 6.41
CA ASP A 47 16.93 -5.55 5.72
C ASP A 47 17.92 -4.93 4.72
N ILE A 48 17.46 -3.94 3.94
CA ILE A 48 18.30 -3.20 2.99
C ILE A 48 19.52 -2.61 3.70
N SER A 49 19.29 -1.86 4.78
CA SER A 49 20.37 -1.20 5.54
C SER A 49 21.39 -2.22 6.07
N SER A 50 20.90 -3.36 6.57
CA SER A 50 21.75 -4.42 7.10
C SER A 50 22.58 -5.10 6.01
N LEU A 51 21.97 -5.39 4.85
CA LEU A 51 22.64 -5.99 3.69
C LEU A 51 23.68 -5.05 3.09
N MET A 52 23.41 -3.75 3.03
CA MET A 52 24.40 -2.75 2.61
C MET A 52 25.63 -2.80 3.51
N SER A 53 25.45 -2.73 4.84
CA SER A 53 26.57 -2.81 5.78
C SER A 53 27.34 -4.13 5.65
N GLU A 54 26.65 -5.26 5.44
CA GLU A 54 27.33 -6.54 5.24
C GLU A 54 28.16 -6.56 3.94
N LEU A 55 27.62 -6.07 2.83
CA LEU A 55 28.32 -5.95 1.56
C LEU A 55 29.52 -5.00 1.64
N GLU A 56 29.42 -3.90 2.37
CA GLU A 56 30.53 -2.96 2.60
C GLU A 56 31.73 -3.65 3.26
N THR A 57 31.50 -4.59 4.19
CA THR A 57 32.60 -5.37 4.81
C THR A 57 33.32 -6.31 3.83
N LYS A 58 32.74 -6.58 2.65
CA LYS A 58 33.30 -7.46 1.62
C LYS A 58 34.04 -6.69 0.53
N ILE A 59 34.00 -5.35 0.52
CA ILE A 59 34.71 -4.54 -0.48
C ILE A 59 36.21 -4.59 -0.21
N ASP A 60 36.97 -5.05 -1.20
CA ASP A 60 38.44 -5.04 -1.26
C ASP A 60 38.93 -4.59 -2.67
N SER A 61 40.15 -4.95 -3.08
CA SER A 61 40.70 -4.62 -4.41
C SER A 61 40.41 -5.67 -5.50
N SER A 62 39.52 -6.64 -5.24
CA SER A 62 39.16 -7.70 -6.19
C SER A 62 38.07 -7.27 -7.18
N GLU A 63 37.92 -8.05 -8.25
CA GLU A 63 36.82 -7.89 -9.22
C GLU A 63 35.43 -8.07 -8.57
N SER A 64 35.36 -8.80 -7.46
CA SER A 64 34.11 -8.99 -6.68
C SER A 64 33.63 -7.69 -6.03
N SER A 65 34.53 -6.76 -5.71
CA SER A 65 34.18 -5.46 -5.13
C SER A 65 33.27 -4.64 -6.01
N ALA A 66 33.43 -4.71 -7.34
CA ALA A 66 32.54 -4.03 -8.27
C ALA A 66 31.10 -4.57 -8.19
N LYS A 67 30.94 -5.88 -7.96
CA LYS A 67 29.62 -6.52 -7.81
C LYS A 67 28.96 -6.14 -6.48
N TYR A 68 29.74 -6.11 -5.40
CA TYR A 68 29.24 -5.67 -4.09
C TYR A 68 28.85 -4.19 -4.09
N GLN A 69 29.68 -3.33 -4.68
CA GLN A 69 29.35 -1.90 -4.81
C GLN A 69 28.06 -1.70 -5.61
N LYS A 70 27.92 -2.39 -6.74
CA LYS A 70 26.67 -2.32 -7.53
C LYS A 70 25.46 -2.76 -6.71
N ALA A 71 25.57 -3.83 -5.92
CA ALA A 71 24.47 -4.29 -5.09
C ALA A 71 24.13 -3.29 -3.98
N ILE A 72 25.11 -2.61 -3.38
CA ILE A 72 24.90 -1.52 -2.43
C ILE A 72 24.15 -0.36 -3.10
N ASP A 73 24.56 0.03 -4.32
CA ASP A 73 23.92 1.12 -5.06
C ASP A 73 22.45 0.78 -5.41
N ASP A 74 22.20 -0.45 -5.86
CA ASP A 74 20.84 -0.94 -6.18
C ASP A 74 19.93 -0.96 -4.93
N LEU A 75 20.48 -1.38 -3.79
CA LEU A 75 19.79 -1.37 -2.49
C LEU A 75 19.47 0.07 -2.03
N ALA A 76 20.44 0.97 -2.10
CA ALA A 76 20.28 2.38 -1.73
C ALA A 76 19.27 3.10 -2.64
N ALA A 77 19.29 2.81 -3.94
CA ALA A 77 18.32 3.33 -4.90
C ALA A 77 16.90 2.84 -4.57
N SER A 78 16.74 1.55 -4.24
CA SER A 78 15.45 0.97 -3.84
C SER A 78 14.89 1.60 -2.56
N HIS A 79 15.75 1.84 -1.57
CA HIS A 79 15.36 2.52 -0.33
C HIS A 79 14.92 3.96 -0.58
N THR A 80 15.69 4.70 -1.38
CA THR A 80 15.37 6.09 -1.73
C THR A 80 14.05 6.17 -2.51
N ALA A 81 13.85 5.27 -3.47
CA ALA A 81 12.65 5.25 -4.29
C ALA A 81 11.36 5.06 -3.46
N MET A 82 11.39 4.19 -2.42
CA MET A 82 10.25 4.05 -1.51
C MET A 82 9.95 5.33 -0.71
N MET A 83 10.99 6.02 -0.24
CA MET A 83 10.83 7.26 0.53
C MET A 83 10.31 8.40 -0.34
N ASP A 84 10.83 8.52 -1.57
CA ASP A 84 10.37 9.51 -2.53
C ASP A 84 8.93 9.25 -2.96
N TRP A 85 8.58 7.98 -3.21
CA TRP A 85 7.21 7.57 -3.51
C TRP A 85 6.25 7.94 -2.39
N MET A 86 6.55 7.60 -1.13
CA MET A 86 5.65 7.91 -0.01
C MET A 86 5.47 9.42 0.20
N LYS A 87 6.53 10.20 -0.04
CA LYS A 87 6.47 11.67 0.02
C LYS A 87 5.56 12.23 -1.08
N ASP A 88 5.69 11.74 -2.30
CA ASP A 88 4.88 12.18 -3.44
C ASP A 88 3.42 11.72 -3.30
N PHE A 89 3.20 10.49 -2.85
CA PHE A 89 1.89 9.95 -2.50
C PHE A 89 1.16 10.84 -1.48
N GLY A 90 1.85 11.22 -0.40
CA GLY A 90 1.32 12.14 0.61
C GLY A 90 1.09 13.58 0.13
N ALA A 91 1.64 13.97 -1.02
CA ALA A 91 1.34 15.25 -1.66
C ALA A 91 0.08 15.18 -2.55
N LYS A 92 -0.25 13.99 -3.07
CA LYS A 92 -1.41 13.73 -3.94
C LYS A 92 -2.68 13.43 -3.15
N PHE A 93 -2.55 12.76 -2.00
CA PHE A 93 -3.67 12.32 -1.15
C PHE A 93 -3.60 12.93 0.25
N ASP A 94 -4.74 13.39 0.76
CA ASP A 94 -4.84 13.94 2.11
C ASP A 94 -5.05 12.85 3.18
N VAL A 95 -4.88 13.22 4.45
CA VAL A 95 -4.96 12.28 5.58
C VAL A 95 -6.37 11.67 5.74
N ASP A 96 -7.43 12.37 5.34
CA ASP A 96 -8.80 11.82 5.39
C ASP A 96 -9.00 10.79 4.27
N GLU A 97 -8.43 11.02 3.10
CA GLU A 97 -8.45 10.09 1.96
C GLU A 97 -7.66 8.81 2.27
N ILE A 98 -6.46 8.94 2.84
CA ILE A 98 -5.58 7.80 3.13
C ILE A 98 -6.11 6.97 4.32
N LEU A 99 -6.51 7.62 5.42
CA LEU A 99 -6.77 6.92 6.69
C LEU A 99 -8.24 6.80 7.08
N ARG A 100 -9.12 7.63 6.51
CA ARG A 100 -10.53 7.72 6.94
C ARG A 100 -11.53 7.28 5.85
N GLY A 101 -11.03 6.86 4.70
CA GLY A 101 -11.86 6.37 3.59
C GLY A 101 -12.72 7.48 2.97
N LYS A 102 -12.26 8.73 3.02
CA LYS A 102 -12.93 9.83 2.32
C LYS A 102 -13.03 9.50 0.82
N PRO A 103 -14.21 9.63 0.19
CA PRO A 103 -14.37 9.35 -1.23
C PRO A 103 -13.43 10.19 -2.10
N LEU A 104 -12.82 9.55 -3.10
CA LEU A 104 -11.97 10.21 -4.08
C LEU A 104 -12.79 10.80 -5.22
N THR A 105 -12.29 11.88 -5.82
CA THR A 105 -12.77 12.35 -7.12
C THR A 105 -12.33 11.38 -8.22
N GLU A 106 -12.99 11.40 -9.38
CA GLU A 106 -12.58 10.57 -10.53
C GLU A 106 -11.10 10.79 -10.92
N GLN A 107 -10.63 12.04 -10.86
CA GLN A 107 -9.23 12.37 -11.11
C GLN A 107 -8.30 11.74 -10.08
N LYS A 108 -8.64 11.80 -8.79
CA LYS A 108 -7.82 11.17 -7.73
C LYS A 108 -7.87 9.65 -7.79
N GLN A 109 -8.98 9.08 -8.24
CA GLN A 109 -9.09 7.65 -8.47
C GLN A 109 -8.12 7.20 -9.57
N GLN A 110 -8.01 7.94 -10.68
CA GLN A 110 -7.02 7.66 -11.72
C GLN A 110 -5.57 7.79 -11.22
N LEU A 111 -5.30 8.76 -10.35
CA LEU A 111 -3.99 8.85 -9.69
C LEU A 111 -3.73 7.61 -8.83
N LEU A 112 -4.71 7.17 -8.04
CA LEU A 112 -4.57 5.98 -7.19
C LEU A 112 -4.30 4.71 -8.01
N ASP A 113 -4.90 4.60 -9.20
CA ASP A 113 -4.61 3.51 -10.15
C ASP A 113 -3.14 3.52 -10.62
N GLN A 114 -2.55 4.70 -10.79
CA GLN A 114 -1.14 4.87 -11.13
C GLN A 114 -0.24 4.54 -9.94
N GLU A 115 -0.57 5.06 -8.75
CA GLU A 115 0.18 4.77 -7.52
C GLU A 115 0.23 3.28 -7.19
N GLN A 116 -0.86 2.55 -7.45
CA GLN A 116 -0.89 1.10 -7.28
C GLN A 116 0.14 0.41 -8.18
N GLN A 117 0.28 0.85 -9.44
CA GLN A 117 1.27 0.30 -10.35
C GLN A 117 2.69 0.66 -9.89
N GLU A 118 2.92 1.90 -9.49
CA GLU A 118 4.22 2.38 -9.00
C GLU A 118 4.66 1.61 -7.75
N VAL A 119 3.78 1.43 -6.76
CA VAL A 119 4.13 0.70 -5.53
C VAL A 119 4.38 -0.79 -5.79
N ASP A 120 3.69 -1.40 -6.76
CA ASP A 120 3.95 -2.78 -7.16
C ASP A 120 5.28 -2.94 -7.91
N GLU A 121 5.71 -1.93 -8.64
CA GLU A 121 7.04 -1.88 -9.25
C GLU A 121 8.14 -1.68 -8.20
N LEU A 122 7.93 -0.79 -7.24
CA LEU A 122 8.82 -0.62 -6.09
C LEU A 122 8.98 -1.91 -5.30
N LYS A 123 7.88 -2.65 -5.07
CA LYS A 123 7.92 -3.96 -4.44
C LYS A 123 8.88 -4.90 -5.18
N LYS A 124 8.75 -5.01 -6.50
CA LYS A 124 9.62 -5.86 -7.32
C LYS A 124 11.07 -5.41 -7.25
N GLN A 125 11.32 -4.10 -7.34
CA GLN A 125 12.66 -3.52 -7.27
C GLN A 125 13.34 -3.87 -5.94
N ILE A 126 12.68 -3.59 -4.82
CA ILE A 126 13.15 -3.89 -3.45
C ILE A 126 13.40 -5.39 -3.26
N GLU A 127 12.45 -6.24 -3.67
CA GLU A 127 12.62 -7.69 -3.51
C GLU A 127 13.77 -8.23 -4.37
N SER A 128 13.95 -7.70 -5.58
CA SER A 128 15.05 -8.11 -6.45
C SER A 128 16.42 -7.65 -5.97
N SER A 129 16.55 -6.42 -5.44
CA SER A 129 17.81 -5.89 -4.92
C SER A 129 18.24 -6.65 -3.66
N ILE A 130 17.30 -6.95 -2.77
CA ILE A 130 17.51 -7.82 -1.60
C ILE A 130 17.93 -9.23 -2.02
N ALA A 131 17.25 -9.84 -2.99
CA ALA A 131 17.57 -11.19 -3.44
C ALA A 131 18.98 -11.26 -4.05
N ASN A 132 19.35 -10.26 -4.87
CA ASN A 132 20.70 -10.16 -5.44
C ASN A 132 21.77 -10.00 -4.35
N ALA A 133 21.55 -9.12 -3.38
CA ALA A 133 22.48 -8.92 -2.26
C ALA A 133 22.68 -10.20 -1.44
N LYS A 134 21.59 -10.90 -1.09
CA LYS A 134 21.67 -12.19 -0.39
C LYS A 134 22.42 -13.23 -1.20
N SER A 135 22.16 -13.33 -2.51
CA SER A 135 22.88 -14.24 -3.40
C SER A 135 24.39 -13.96 -3.45
N LEU A 136 24.81 -12.69 -3.39
CA LEU A 136 26.22 -12.31 -3.38
C LEU A 136 26.90 -12.63 -2.04
N LEU A 137 26.14 -12.58 -0.94
CA LEU A 137 26.62 -12.90 0.40
C LEU A 137 26.59 -14.41 0.71
N GLY A 138 25.87 -15.19 -0.08
CA GLY A 138 25.66 -16.62 0.17
C GLY A 138 24.61 -16.91 1.26
N ASN A 139 23.67 -15.98 1.46
CA ASN A 139 22.57 -16.05 2.43
C ASN A 139 21.27 -16.61 1.81
#